data_AF-A0A382RBT4-F1
#
_entry.id   AF-A0A382RBT4-F1
#
_cell.length_a   1.000
_cell.length_b   1.000
_cell.length_c   1.000
_cell.angle_alpha   90.00
_cell.angle_beta   90.00
_cell.angle_gamma   90.00
#
_symmetry.space_group_name_H-M   'P 1'
#
loop_
_entity.id
_entity.type
_entity.pdbx_description
1 polymer ?
#
loop_
_entity_poly.entity_id
_entity_poly.type
_entity_poly.pdbx_seq_one_letter_code
_entity_poly.pdbx_strand_id
1 'polypeptide(L)' 'VVEELKVISLQLQDRYEVEIESLGCDGAHIHLLCGSHPKYAPGQLVRVYKSVTAKELFRGYLDCV' A
#
# COMPACT_ATOMS: atom_id res chain seq x y z
N VAL A 1 0.39 7.26 -10.37
CA VAL A 1 0.96 6.37 -9.32
C VAL A 1 0.35 6.58 -7.94
N VAL A 2 0.35 7.80 -7.37
CA VAL A 2 -0.12 8.03 -5.98
C VAL A 2 -1.60 7.71 -5.82
N GLU A 3 -2.43 8.04 -6.81
CA GLU A 3 -3.87 7.77 -6.75
C GLU A 3 -4.16 6.27 -6.84
N GLU A 4 -3.43 5.57 -7.68
CA GLU A 4 -3.47 4.12 -7.83
C GLU A 4 -3.02 3.43 -6.54
N LEU A 5 -1.99 3.97 -5.87
CA LEU A 5 -1.58 3.51 -4.54
C LEU A 5 -2.69 3.71 -3.51
N LYS A 6 -3.47 4.80 -3.54
CA LYS A 6 -4.63 4.97 -2.65
C LYS A 6 -5.69 3.89 -2.91
N VAL A 7 -6.01 3.60 -4.17
CA VAL A 7 -6.97 2.55 -4.54
C VAL A 7 -6.50 1.18 -4.05
N ILE A 8 -5.24 0.82 -4.28
CA ILE A 8 -4.66 -0.45 -3.79
C ILE A 8 -4.66 -0.48 -2.25
N SER A 9 -4.38 0.67 -1.60
CA SER A 9 -4.40 0.79 -0.14
C SER A 9 -5.79 0.53 0.45
N LEU A 10 -6.86 0.99 -0.20
CA LEU A 10 -8.24 0.66 0.20
C LEU A 10 -8.50 -0.85 0.15
N GLN A 11 -8.02 -1.53 -0.89
CA GLN A 11 -8.15 -2.99 -1.00
C GLN A 11 -7.29 -3.76 0.01
N LEU A 12 -6.20 -3.16 0.52
CA LEU A 12 -5.38 -3.75 1.57
C LEU A 12 -6.08 -3.68 2.93
N GLN A 13 -6.77 -2.57 3.21
CA GLN A 13 -7.55 -2.40 4.44
C GLN A 13 -8.71 -3.40 4.55
N ASP A 14 -9.28 -3.82 3.42
CA ASP A 14 -10.33 -4.86 3.39
C ASP A 14 -9.77 -6.27 3.67
N ARG A 15 -8.52 -6.53 3.26
CA ARG A 15 -7.89 -7.85 3.34
C ARG A 15 -7.06 -8.09 4.60
N TYR A 16 -6.63 -7.02 5.26
CA TYR A 16 -5.77 -7.05 6.44
C TYR A 16 -6.33 -6.08 7.48
N GLU A 17 -6.20 -6.40 8.77
CA GLU A 17 -6.59 -5.51 9.88
C GLU A 17 -5.59 -4.34 10.01
N VAL A 18 -5.60 -3.47 9.01
CA VAL A 18 -4.76 -2.30 8.84
C VAL A 18 -5.66 -1.14 8.45
N GLU A 19 -5.42 0.02 9.04
CA GLU A 19 -6.11 1.26 8.74
C GLU A 19 -5.08 2.24 8.16
N ILE A 20 -5.35 2.79 6.98
CA ILE A 20 -4.46 3.73 6.29
C ILE A 20 -4.99 5.13 6.56
N GLU A 21 -4.35 5.85 7.49
CA GLU A 21 -4.79 7.18 7.91
C GLU A 21 -4.39 8.26 6.90
N SER A 22 -3.16 8.19 6.38
CA SER A 22 -2.69 9.11 5.34
C SER A 22 -1.61 8.50 4.45
N LEU A 23 -1.64 8.91 3.18
CA LEU A 23 -0.65 8.53 2.18
C LEU A 23 -0.19 9.80 1.44
N GLY A 24 1.09 10.12 1.59
CA GLY A 24 1.76 11.22 0.90
C GLY A 24 2.88 10.72 -0.02
N CYS A 25 3.31 11.57 -0.94
CA CYS A 25 4.41 11.28 -1.86
C CYS A 25 5.34 12.49 -1.94
N ASP A 26 6.65 12.23 -1.89
CA ASP A 26 7.69 13.22 -2.11
C ASP A 26 8.72 12.67 -3.10
N GLY A 27 8.66 13.16 -4.35
CA GLY A 27 9.53 12.72 -5.44
C GLY A 27 9.51 11.20 -5.65
N ALA A 28 10.59 10.54 -5.24
CA ALA A 28 10.81 9.10 -5.44
C ALA A 28 10.45 8.24 -4.22
N HIS A 29 9.81 8.80 -3.18
CA HIS A 29 9.39 8.05 -2.00
C HIS A 29 7.99 8.42 -1.52
N ILE A 30 7.38 7.52 -0.76
CA ILE A 30 6.06 7.71 -0.16
C ILE A 30 6.15 7.76 1.36
N HIS A 31 5.24 8.52 1.96
CA HIS A 31 4.98 8.53 3.39
C HIS A 31 3.65 7.84 3.65
N LEU A 32 3.67 6.81 4.49
CA LEU A 32 2.49 6.06 4.88
C LEU A 32 2.31 6.17 6.40
N LEU A 33 1.17 6.71 6.83
CA LEU A 33 0.70 6.63 8.19
C LEU A 33 -0.42 5.59 8.26
N CYS A 34 -0.23 4.57 9.09
CA CYS A 34 -1.19 3.50 9.24
C CYS A 34 -1.22 2.95 10.66
N GLY A 35 -2.42 2.62 11.11
CA GLY A 35 -2.68 1.81 12.30
C GLY A 35 -2.81 0.33 11.94
N SER A 36 -2.50 -0.56 12.88
CA SER A 36 -2.71 -2.00 12.71
C SER A 36 -2.84 -2.69 14.05
N HIS A 37 -3.45 -3.89 14.07
CA HIS A 37 -3.46 -4.69 15.29
C HIS A 37 -2.04 -5.01 15.77
N PRO A 38 -1.71 -4.90 17.08
CA PRO A 38 -0.36 -5.15 17.62
C PRO A 38 0.22 -6.55 17.36
N LYS A 39 -0.56 -7.47 16.77
CA LYS A 39 -0.13 -8.83 16.41
C LYS A 39 0.77 -8.84 15.18
N TYR A 40 0.68 -7.80 14.35
CA TYR A 40 1.50 -7.65 13.16
C TYR A 40 2.79 -6.92 13.52
N ALA A 41 3.93 -7.52 13.21
CA ALA A 41 5.19 -6.80 13.32
C ALA A 41 5.24 -5.68 12.26
N PRO A 42 5.78 -4.50 12.56
CA PRO A 42 5.89 -3.40 11.59
C PRO A 42 6.57 -3.81 10.27
N GLY A 43 7.60 -4.66 10.34
CA GLY A 43 8.28 -5.18 9.15
C GLY A 43 7.40 -6.08 8.28
N GLN A 44 6.46 -6.82 8.87
CA GLN A 44 5.50 -7.64 8.11
C GLN A 44 4.54 -6.75 7.33
N LEU A 45 4.02 -5.69 7.96
CA LEU A 45 3.18 -4.68 7.31
C LEU A 45 3.88 -4.04 6.13
N VAL A 46 5.10 -3.52 6.32
CA VAL A 46 5.88 -2.89 5.26
C VAL A 46 6.14 -3.86 4.11
N ARG A 47 6.46 -5.12 4.41
CA ARG A 47 6.69 -6.15 3.39
C ARG A 47 5.43 -6.44 2.57
N VAL A 48 4.29 -6.63 3.24
CA VAL A 48 3.00 -6.89 2.57
C VAL A 48 2.62 -5.70 1.70
N TYR A 49 2.66 -4.49 2.26
CA TYR A 49 2.29 -3.26 1.57
C TYR A 49 3.13 -3.07 0.30
N LYS A 50 4.48 -3.10 0.42
CA LYS A 50 5.38 -2.96 -0.74
C LYS A 50 5.19 -4.06 -1.77
N SER A 51 5.02 -5.31 -1.34
CA SER A 51 4.85 -6.42 -2.28
C SER A 51 3.54 -6.35 -3.05
N VAL A 52 2.43 -5.99 -2.40
CA VAL A 52 1.11 -5.94 -3.05
C VAL A 52 1.03 -4.73 -3.97
N THR A 53 1.45 -3.56 -3.50
CA THR A 53 1.45 -2.33 -4.31
C THR A 53 2.31 -2.47 -5.55
N ALA A 54 3.52 -3.04 -5.45
CA ALA A 54 4.35 -3.29 -6.63
C ALA A 54 3.64 -4.21 -7.64
N LYS A 55 3.10 -5.35 -7.19
CA LYS A 55 2.41 -6.31 -8.07
C LYS A 55 1.21 -5.70 -8.79
N GLU A 56 0.35 -4.97 -8.06
CA GLU A 56 -0.85 -4.38 -8.64
C GLU A 56 -0.52 -3.21 -9.59
N LEU A 57 0.47 -2.38 -9.24
CA LEU A 57 0.95 -1.32 -10.14
C LEU A 57 1.53 -1.89 -11.44
N PHE A 58 2.35 -2.94 -11.36
CA PHE A 58 2.91 -3.58 -12.55
C PHE A 58 1.84 -4.29 -13.39
N ARG A 59 0.83 -4.91 -12.77
CA ARG A 59 -0.29 -5.51 -13.51
C ARG A 59 -1.06 -4.43 -14.28
N GLY A 60 -1.45 -3.35 -13.62
CA GLY A 60 -2.14 -2.23 -14.27
C GLY A 60 -1.31 -1.58 -15.38
N TYR A 61 0.02 -1.48 -15.22
CA TYR A 61 0.89 -1.01 -16.29
C TYR A 61 0.91 -1.96 -17.50
N LEU A 62 1.02 -3.26 -17.27
CA LEU A 62 1.02 -4.27 -18.33
C LEU A 62 -0.33 -4.40 -19.04
N ASP A 63 -1.44 -4.12 -18.36
CA ASP A 63 -2.78 -4.14 -18.96
C ASP A 63 -3.04 -2.92 -19.89
N CYS A 64 -2.25 -1.85 -19.78
CA CYS A 64 -2.35 -0.65 -20.61
C CYS A 64 -1.39 -0.61 -21.80
N VAL A 65 -0.48 -1.58 -21.93
CA VAL A 65 0.51 -1.72 -23.02
C VAL A 65 0.07 -2.81 -23.98
#